data_AF-A0A2V6C5V3-F1
#
_entry.id   AF-A0A2V6C5V3-F1
#
_cell.length_a   1.000
_cell.length_b   1.000
_cell.length_c   1.000
_cell.angle_alpha   90.00
_cell.angle_beta   90.00
_cell.angle_gamma   90.00
#
_symmetry.space_group_name_H-M   'P 1'
#
loop_
_entity.id
_entity.type
_entity.pdbx_description
1 polymer ?
#
loop_
_entity_poly.entity_id
_entity_poly.type
_entity_poly.pdbx_seq_one_letter_code
_entity_poly.pdbx_strand_id
1 'polypeptide(L)'
;VAAAWGVRDAREAKKLIAIEPGGSLRKHRLATRNILRSLKRNLARQGVAERVTILEGHSFEPEVVAAVHGTLDADQVGLLILDADANCKRDINCYGPKLMDGCWLIIDDYGGPADNSKVLSTKTLVDELVNTGRLLPLGYYGFGTWVGRWQGITLPRARSRDE
;
A
#
# COMPACT_ATOMS: atom_id res chain seq x y z
N VAL A 1 7.58 -9.26 -4.06
CA VAL A 1 7.99 -10.11 -5.23
C VAL A 1 6.88 -10.23 -6.26
N ALA A 2 5.68 -10.71 -5.90
CA ALA A 2 4.58 -10.87 -6.86
C ALA A 2 4.25 -9.58 -7.64
N ALA A 3 4.15 -8.44 -6.95
CA ALA A 3 3.97 -7.13 -7.60
C ALA A 3 5.07 -6.80 -8.62
N ALA A 4 6.32 -7.19 -8.35
CA ALA A 4 7.44 -6.98 -9.26
C ALA A 4 7.37 -7.87 -10.51
N TRP A 5 6.86 -9.10 -10.39
CA TRP A 5 6.54 -9.90 -11.58
C TRP A 5 5.43 -9.24 -12.42
N GLY A 6 4.39 -8.71 -11.78
CA GLY A 6 3.35 -7.95 -12.47
C GLY A 6 3.91 -6.76 -13.25
N VAL A 7 4.86 -6.02 -12.68
CA VAL A 7 5.56 -4.92 -13.37
C VAL A 7 6.46 -5.41 -14.50
N ARG A 8 7.18 -6.52 -14.31
CA ARG A 8 7.99 -7.15 -15.37
C ARG A 8 7.14 -7.56 -16.57
N ASP A 9 5.95 -8.10 -16.32
CA ASP A 9 5.05 -8.65 -17.34
C ASP A 9 4.08 -7.60 -17.91
N ALA A 10 4.14 -6.35 -17.42
CA ALA A 10 3.34 -5.25 -17.93
C ALA A 10 3.79 -4.84 -19.34
N ARG A 11 2.82 -4.48 -20.20
CA ARG A 11 3.08 -4.02 -21.57
C ARG A 11 3.78 -2.66 -21.62
N GLU A 12 3.61 -1.86 -20.58
CA GLU A 12 4.19 -0.53 -20.44
C GLU A 12 5.12 -0.51 -19.24
N ALA A 13 6.16 0.34 -19.30
CA ALA A 13 7.03 0.56 -18.15
C ALA A 13 6.22 1.12 -16.97
N LYS A 14 6.33 0.47 -15.80
CA LYS A 14 5.72 0.92 -14.54
C LYS A 14 6.81 1.10 -13.49
N LYS A 15 6.65 2.12 -12.64
CA LYS A 15 7.46 2.30 -11.43
C LYS A 15 6.91 1.40 -10.32
N LEU A 16 7.78 0.77 -9.55
CA LEU A 16 7.43 0.04 -8.34
C LEU A 16 8.33 0.48 -7.20
N ILE A 17 7.72 0.97 -6.13
CA ILE A 17 8.42 1.43 -4.94
C ILE A 17 8.03 0.49 -3.79
N ALA A 18 9.02 -0.03 -3.08
CA ALA A 18 8.85 -0.79 -1.85
C ALA A 18 9.45 0.01 -0.69
N ILE A 19 8.70 0.17 0.40
CA ILE A 19 9.13 0.89 1.59
C ILE A 19 9.25 -0.13 2.71
N GLU A 20 10.41 -0.21 3.34
CA GLU A 20 10.69 -1.18 4.38
C GLU A 20 11.49 -0.54 5.52
N PRO A 21 11.13 -0.74 6.80
CA PRO A 21 11.78 -0.09 7.94
C PRO A 21 13.21 -0.59 8.22
N GLY A 22 13.73 -1.54 7.43
CA GLY A 22 15.03 -2.15 7.69
C GLY A 22 15.03 -3.01 8.96
N GLY A 23 16.21 -3.17 9.58
CA GLY A 23 16.34 -3.88 10.85
C GLY A 23 15.98 -5.37 10.82
N SER A 24 15.73 -5.93 12.01
CA SER A 24 15.42 -7.36 12.21
C SER A 24 13.99 -7.56 12.71
N LEU A 25 13.26 -8.51 12.13
CA LEU A 25 12.04 -9.02 12.74
C LEU A 25 12.49 -10.01 13.85
N ARG A 26 12.11 -9.81 15.13
CA ARG A 26 12.65 -10.65 16.24
C ARG A 26 11.66 -11.64 16.84
N LYS A 27 10.40 -11.69 16.38
CA LYS A 27 9.33 -12.45 17.06
C LYS A 27 8.54 -13.42 16.17
N HIS A 28 9.10 -13.88 15.05
CA HIS A 28 8.42 -14.81 14.15
C HIS A 28 9.33 -15.95 13.67
N ARG A 29 8.79 -17.15 13.42
CA ARG A 29 9.60 -18.30 12.98
C ARG A 29 10.23 -18.10 11.59
N LEU A 30 9.59 -17.30 10.75
CA LEU A 30 10.09 -16.90 9.43
C LEU A 30 10.82 -15.55 9.47
N ALA A 31 11.15 -15.07 10.67
CA ALA A 31 11.71 -13.74 10.84
C ALA A 31 13.12 -13.62 10.23
N THR A 32 13.35 -12.50 9.58
CA THR A 32 14.65 -12.16 9.00
C THR A 32 15.47 -11.32 9.96
N ARG A 33 16.77 -11.61 10.06
CA ARG A 33 17.73 -10.80 10.81
C ARG A 33 18.02 -9.45 10.14
N ASN A 34 17.67 -9.32 8.85
CA ASN A 34 17.79 -8.07 8.09
C ASN A 34 16.72 -8.05 7.00
N ILE A 35 15.67 -7.24 7.17
CA ILE A 35 14.51 -7.15 6.26
C ILE A 35 14.97 -6.82 4.84
N LEU A 36 15.71 -5.72 4.69
CA LEU A 36 16.16 -5.23 3.39
C LEU A 36 17.10 -6.18 2.68
N ARG A 37 18.08 -6.76 3.38
CA ARG A 37 19.00 -7.74 2.79
C ARG A 37 18.23 -8.96 2.28
N SER A 38 17.24 -9.42 3.03
CA SER A 38 16.41 -10.55 2.61
C SER A 38 15.51 -10.19 1.44
N LEU A 39 14.89 -9.01 1.43
CA LEU A 39 14.10 -8.52 0.29
C LEU A 39 14.96 -8.39 -0.97
N LYS A 40 16.11 -7.70 -0.91
CA LYS A 40 17.05 -7.54 -2.02
C LYS A 40 17.50 -8.89 -2.58
N ARG A 41 17.88 -9.83 -1.70
CA ARG A 41 18.26 -11.20 -2.09
C ARG A 41 17.11 -11.93 -2.78
N ASN A 42 15.89 -11.81 -2.27
CA ASN A 42 14.73 -12.47 -2.85
C ASN A 42 14.39 -11.87 -4.22
N LEU A 43 14.42 -10.55 -4.39
CA LEU A 43 14.20 -9.90 -5.69
C LEU A 43 15.27 -10.30 -6.71
N ALA A 44 16.55 -10.35 -6.30
CA ALA A 44 17.64 -10.79 -7.17
C ALA A 44 17.48 -12.25 -7.62
N ARG A 45 17.14 -13.15 -6.69
CA ARG A 45 16.87 -14.57 -7.01
C ARG A 45 15.71 -14.73 -8.01
N GLN A 46 14.79 -13.79 -8.05
CA GLN A 46 13.63 -13.81 -8.93
C GLN A 46 13.82 -12.98 -10.21
N GLY A 47 15.02 -12.42 -10.43
CA GLY A 47 15.35 -11.66 -11.63
C GLY A 47 14.53 -10.39 -11.84
N VAL A 48 14.15 -9.71 -10.75
CA VAL A 48 13.32 -8.49 -10.78
C VAL A 48 13.86 -7.38 -9.87
N ALA A 49 15.14 -7.46 -9.49
CA ALA A 49 15.73 -6.48 -8.57
C ALA A 49 15.76 -5.07 -9.16
N GLU A 50 16.07 -4.95 -10.44
CA GLU A 50 16.13 -3.71 -11.21
C GLU A 50 14.75 -3.08 -11.48
N ARG A 51 13.66 -3.80 -11.16
CA ARG A 51 12.28 -3.31 -11.32
C ARG A 51 11.74 -2.60 -10.09
N VAL A 52 12.48 -2.61 -8.97
CA VAL A 52 11.99 -2.14 -7.67
C VAL A 52 12.92 -1.07 -7.10
N THR A 53 12.39 0.12 -6.85
CA THR A 53 13.04 1.11 -5.99
C THR A 53 12.72 0.77 -4.54
N ILE A 54 13.76 0.47 -3.75
CA ILE A 54 13.59 0.15 -2.32
C ILE A 54 14.00 1.37 -1.49
N LEU A 55 13.08 1.86 -0.68
CA LEU A 55 13.31 2.93 0.30
C LEU A 55 13.37 2.31 1.69
N GLU A 56 14.43 2.64 2.43
CA GLU A 56 14.59 2.25 3.83
C GLU A 56 14.01 3.33 4.74
N GLY A 57 13.12 2.93 5.64
CA GLY A 57 12.44 3.82 6.58
C GLY A 57 10.98 3.43 6.78
N HIS A 58 10.29 4.18 7.63
CA HIS A 58 8.86 4.00 7.85
C HIS A 58 8.04 4.77 6.82
N SER A 59 6.92 4.19 6.38
CA SER A 59 6.02 4.75 5.35
C SER A 59 5.47 6.14 5.67
N PHE A 60 5.56 6.60 6.92
CA PHE A 60 5.07 7.90 7.37
C PHE A 60 6.17 8.90 7.70
N GLU A 61 7.44 8.50 7.61
CA GLU A 61 8.56 9.41 7.81
C GLU A 61 8.58 10.46 6.69
N PRO A 62 8.68 11.77 7.02
CA PRO A 62 8.65 12.84 6.02
C PRO A 62 9.65 12.67 4.89
N GLU A 63 10.86 12.20 5.19
CA GLU A 63 11.92 11.90 4.25
C GLU A 63 11.57 10.76 3.28
N VAL A 64 10.87 9.72 3.77
CA VAL A 64 10.39 8.60 2.94
C VAL A 64 9.27 9.08 2.03
N VAL A 65 8.31 9.84 2.57
CA VAL A 65 7.21 10.42 1.78
C VAL A 65 7.77 11.34 0.69
N ALA A 66 8.74 12.19 1.02
CA ALA A 66 9.42 13.04 0.05
C ALA A 66 10.16 12.23 -1.02
N ALA A 67 10.85 11.15 -0.64
CA ALA A 67 11.54 10.27 -1.57
C ALA A 67 10.58 9.53 -2.51
N VAL A 68 9.42 9.08 -2.01
CA VAL A 68 8.35 8.51 -2.84
C VAL A 68 7.84 9.54 -3.83
N HIS A 69 7.52 10.75 -3.36
CA HIS A 69 7.03 11.84 -4.20
C HIS A 69 8.04 12.22 -5.29
N GLY A 70 9.33 12.30 -4.95
CA GLY A 70 10.40 12.56 -5.91
C GLY A 70 10.59 11.42 -6.91
N THR A 71 10.43 10.16 -6.50
CA THR A 71 10.52 9.01 -7.41
C THR A 71 9.34 8.94 -8.38
N LEU A 72 8.14 9.28 -7.91
CA LEU A 72 6.94 9.35 -8.75
C LEU A 72 7.01 10.54 -9.72
N ASP A 73 7.58 11.67 -9.29
CA ASP A 73 7.59 12.92 -10.05
C ASP A 73 6.15 13.34 -10.43
N ALA A 74 5.82 13.47 -11.71
CA ALA A 74 4.47 13.79 -12.19
C ALA A 74 3.51 12.59 -12.15
N ASP A 75 4.02 11.36 -11.97
CA ASP A 75 3.19 10.15 -12.03
C ASP A 75 2.24 10.02 -10.82
N GLN A 76 1.13 9.32 -11.05
CA GLN A 76 0.18 8.91 -10.03
C GLN A 76 0.28 7.41 -9.74
N VAL A 77 -0.11 7.02 -8.53
CA VAL A 77 -0.15 5.65 -8.05
C VAL A 77 -1.49 5.02 -8.44
N GLY A 78 -1.45 3.93 -9.20
CA GLY A 78 -2.62 3.13 -9.57
C GLY A 78 -2.87 1.89 -8.70
N LEU A 79 -1.89 1.52 -7.86
CA LEU A 79 -1.97 0.40 -6.94
C LEU A 79 -1.18 0.72 -5.66
N LEU A 80 -1.83 0.66 -4.51
CA LEU A 80 -1.24 0.75 -3.18
C LEU A 80 -1.46 -0.56 -2.42
N ILE A 81 -0.39 -1.15 -1.90
CA ILE A 81 -0.43 -2.38 -1.08
C ILE A 81 0.06 -2.02 0.32
N LEU A 82 -0.74 -2.30 1.34
CA LEU A 82 -0.43 -2.07 2.74
C LEU A 82 -0.36 -3.42 3.47
N ASP A 83 0.86 -3.85 3.76
CA ASP A 83 1.20 -4.98 4.63
C ASP A 83 2.26 -4.49 5.63
N ALA A 84 1.79 -3.68 6.60
CA ALA A 84 2.64 -2.91 7.51
C ALA A 84 2.12 -3.00 8.95
N ASP A 85 2.25 -1.92 9.73
CA ASP A 85 1.57 -1.81 11.03
C ASP A 85 0.05 -1.61 10.86
N ALA A 86 -0.68 -1.52 11.98
CA ALA A 86 -2.14 -1.44 11.96
C ALA A 86 -2.70 -0.09 11.45
N ASN A 87 -1.86 0.93 11.26
CA ASN A 87 -2.31 2.29 10.99
C ASN A 87 -2.37 2.60 9.49
N CYS A 88 -3.18 1.83 8.76
CA CYS A 88 -3.34 1.99 7.31
C CYS A 88 -3.85 3.40 6.92
N LYS A 89 -4.68 4.03 7.77
CA LYS A 89 -5.22 5.38 7.52
C LYS A 89 -4.12 6.45 7.48
N ARG A 90 -3.11 6.37 8.35
CA ARG A 90 -1.94 7.25 8.33
C ARG A 90 -1.25 7.17 6.98
N ASP A 91 -0.96 5.95 6.52
CA ASP A 91 -0.22 5.74 5.28
C ASP A 91 -1.04 6.17 4.05
N ILE A 92 -2.35 5.89 4.03
CA ILE A 92 -3.27 6.40 3.00
C ILE A 92 -3.26 7.94 2.97
N ASN A 93 -3.21 8.60 4.13
CA ASN A 93 -3.16 10.06 4.18
C ASN A 93 -1.81 10.62 3.68
N CYS A 94 -0.69 9.93 3.94
CA CYS A 94 0.62 10.32 3.41
C CYS A 94 0.65 10.30 1.87
N TYR A 95 0.07 9.27 1.25
CA TYR A 95 0.16 9.06 -0.21
C TYR A 95 -1.09 9.48 -0.98
N GLY A 96 -2.18 9.82 -0.30
CA GLY A 96 -3.46 10.24 -0.87
C GLY A 96 -3.35 11.27 -2.02
N PRO A 97 -2.51 12.32 -1.91
CA PRO A 97 -2.32 13.29 -2.99
C PRO A 97 -1.72 12.72 -4.29
N LYS A 98 -1.08 11.55 -4.24
CA LYS A 98 -0.50 10.84 -5.40
C LYS A 98 -1.35 9.67 -5.88
N LEU A 99 -2.42 9.29 -5.19
CA LEU A 99 -3.30 8.22 -5.63
C LEU A 99 -4.18 8.71 -6.79
N MET A 100 -4.18 7.99 -7.91
CA MET A 100 -5.11 8.26 -9.01
C MET A 100 -6.55 7.98 -8.57
N ASP A 101 -7.53 8.61 -9.23
CA ASP A 101 -8.93 8.24 -9.04
C ASP A 101 -9.14 6.76 -9.39
N GLY A 102 -9.87 6.03 -8.55
CA GLY A 102 -10.04 4.59 -8.70
C GLY A 102 -8.77 3.75 -8.45
N CYS A 103 -7.70 4.32 -7.87
CA CYS A 103 -6.50 3.58 -7.47
C CYS A 103 -6.89 2.30 -6.71
N TRP A 104 -6.28 1.18 -7.05
CA TRP A 104 -6.48 -0.07 -6.31
C TRP A 104 -5.81 -0.02 -4.95
N LEU A 105 -6.52 -0.45 -3.92
CA LEU A 105 -5.98 -0.63 -2.58
C LEU A 105 -6.10 -2.09 -2.15
N ILE A 106 -4.98 -2.63 -1.67
CA ILE A 106 -4.88 -3.95 -1.06
C ILE A 106 -4.37 -3.74 0.36
N ILE A 107 -5.16 -4.13 1.36
CA ILE A 107 -4.83 -3.90 2.78
C ILE A 107 -4.88 -5.24 3.50
N ASP A 108 -3.72 -5.72 3.95
CA ASP A 108 -3.64 -6.98 4.66
C ASP A 108 -4.07 -6.85 6.13
N ASP A 109 -4.34 -7.98 6.80
CA ASP A 109 -4.83 -8.03 8.18
C ASP A 109 -6.13 -7.23 8.43
N TYR A 110 -7.02 -7.12 7.45
CA TYR A 110 -8.36 -6.57 7.65
C TYR A 110 -9.30 -7.56 8.35
N GLY A 111 -9.16 -8.85 8.05
CA GLY A 111 -9.91 -9.94 8.66
C GLY A 111 -9.01 -10.89 9.44
N GLY A 112 -9.51 -11.49 10.51
CA GLY A 112 -8.73 -12.39 11.37
C GLY A 112 -9.37 -12.60 12.73
N PRO A 113 -8.72 -13.38 13.62
CA PRO A 113 -9.19 -13.61 14.97
C PRO A 113 -9.42 -12.29 15.73
N ALA A 114 -10.55 -12.20 16.44
CA ALA A 114 -10.97 -10.96 17.12
C ALA A 114 -10.02 -10.54 18.27
N ASP A 115 -9.21 -11.46 18.77
CA ASP A 115 -8.18 -11.22 19.79
C ASP A 115 -6.88 -10.63 19.22
N ASN A 116 -6.74 -10.54 17.89
CA ASN A 116 -5.63 -9.86 17.25
C ASN A 116 -5.88 -8.33 17.19
N SER A 117 -5.21 -7.60 18.08
CA SER A 117 -5.35 -6.14 18.20
C SER A 117 -4.98 -5.37 16.92
N LYS A 118 -4.06 -5.91 16.09
CA LYS A 118 -3.71 -5.35 14.78
C LYS A 118 -4.91 -5.42 13.85
N VAL A 119 -5.53 -6.59 13.75
CA VAL A 119 -6.68 -6.83 12.86
C VAL A 119 -7.85 -5.92 13.22
N LEU A 120 -8.17 -5.82 14.51
CA LEU A 120 -9.26 -4.94 14.98
C LEU A 120 -9.01 -3.48 14.57
N SER A 121 -7.78 -3.00 14.77
CA SER A 121 -7.40 -1.63 14.43
C SER A 121 -7.43 -1.36 12.92
N THR A 122 -6.86 -2.26 12.10
CA THR A 122 -6.93 -2.18 10.64
C THR A 122 -8.38 -2.14 10.16
N LYS A 123 -9.21 -3.06 10.66
CA LYS A 123 -10.63 -3.13 10.29
C LYS A 123 -11.37 -1.85 10.62
N THR A 124 -11.23 -1.33 11.83
CA THR A 124 -11.88 -0.07 12.25
C THR A 124 -11.50 1.09 11.34
N LEU A 125 -10.22 1.23 11.00
CA LEU A 125 -9.74 2.33 10.16
C LEU A 125 -10.20 2.21 8.70
N VAL A 126 -10.24 0.99 8.15
CA VAL A 126 -10.77 0.75 6.81
C VAL A 126 -12.28 1.02 6.78
N ASP A 127 -13.04 0.53 7.77
CA ASP A 127 -14.48 0.73 7.85
C ASP A 127 -14.83 2.23 7.99
N GLU A 128 -14.03 3.01 8.73
CA GLU A 128 -14.20 4.47 8.79
C GLU A 128 -14.00 5.14 7.42
N LEU A 129 -12.97 4.73 6.67
CA LEU A 129 -12.70 5.26 5.32
C LEU A 129 -13.78 4.86 4.30
N VAL A 130 -14.38 3.68 4.45
CA VAL A 130 -15.54 3.26 3.67
C VAL A 130 -16.77 4.11 4.03
N ASN A 131 -17.05 4.28 5.32
CA ASN A 131 -18.20 5.05 5.80
C ASN A 131 -18.13 6.54 5.42
N THR A 132 -16.92 7.09 5.28
CA THR A 132 -16.68 8.45 4.79
C THR A 132 -16.65 8.57 3.26
N GLY A 133 -16.85 7.46 2.54
CA GLY A 133 -16.86 7.42 1.08
C GLY A 133 -15.50 7.58 0.41
N ARG A 134 -14.40 7.55 1.18
CA ARG A 134 -13.03 7.64 0.64
C ARG A 134 -12.55 6.32 0.04
N LEU A 135 -13.12 5.20 0.49
CA LEU A 135 -12.88 3.87 -0.04
C LEU A 135 -14.16 3.21 -0.56
N LEU A 136 -14.08 2.64 -1.75
CA LEU A 136 -15.10 1.78 -2.33
C LEU A 136 -14.70 0.31 -2.10
N PRO A 137 -15.43 -0.45 -1.26
CA PRO A 137 -15.12 -1.87 -1.05
C PRO A 137 -15.50 -2.70 -2.28
N LEU A 138 -14.61 -3.60 -2.69
CA LEU A 138 -14.89 -4.58 -3.75
C LEU A 138 -15.00 -6.00 -3.20
N GLY A 139 -14.34 -6.28 -2.08
CA GLY A 139 -14.45 -7.55 -1.38
C GLY A 139 -13.30 -7.76 -0.40
N TYR A 140 -13.28 -8.94 0.19
CA TYR A 140 -12.18 -9.44 1.00
C TYR A 140 -11.84 -10.86 0.54
N TYR A 141 -10.55 -11.20 0.55
CA TYR A 141 -10.05 -12.45 -0.01
C TYR A 141 -9.08 -13.14 0.96
N GLY A 142 -9.05 -14.48 0.89
CA GLY A 142 -8.07 -15.30 1.61
C GLY A 142 -8.15 -15.15 3.13
N PHE A 143 -6.99 -14.93 3.76
CA PHE A 143 -6.82 -14.85 5.21
C PHE A 143 -7.21 -13.49 5.82
N GLY A 144 -8.04 -12.70 5.14
CA GLY A 144 -8.50 -11.40 5.63
C GLY A 144 -7.85 -10.20 4.95
N THR A 145 -7.41 -10.33 3.70
CA THR A 145 -6.94 -9.19 2.91
C THR A 145 -8.13 -8.44 2.32
N TRP A 146 -8.23 -7.13 2.56
CA TRP A 146 -9.26 -6.27 1.99
C TRP A 146 -8.83 -5.74 0.62
N VAL A 147 -9.80 -5.66 -0.30
CA VAL A 147 -9.59 -5.17 -1.67
C VAL A 147 -10.66 -4.12 -2.01
N GLY A 148 -10.22 -2.99 -2.54
CA GLY A 148 -11.13 -1.95 -2.99
C GLY A 148 -10.44 -0.84 -3.77
N ARG A 149 -11.12 0.29 -3.89
CA ARG A 149 -10.65 1.44 -4.66
C ARG A 149 -10.66 2.73 -3.86
N TRP A 150 -9.69 3.58 -4.17
CA TRP A 150 -9.66 4.97 -3.77
C TRP A 150 -10.76 5.75 -4.50
N GLN A 151 -11.47 6.63 -3.78
CA GLN A 151 -12.46 7.55 -4.35
C GLN A 151 -12.04 9.03 -4.22
N GLY A 152 -10.82 9.26 -3.71
CA GLY A 152 -10.32 10.60 -3.49
C GLY A 152 -11.13 11.39 -2.46
N ILE A 153 -10.84 12.68 -2.41
CA ILE A 153 -11.83 13.67 -2.00
C ILE A 153 -12.51 14.07 -3.30
N THR A 154 -13.54 13.33 -3.70
CA THR A 154 -14.47 13.86 -4.69
C THR A 154 -15.16 15.03 -4.01
N LEU A 155 -14.73 16.27 -4.29
CA LEU A 155 -15.60 17.42 -4.06
C LEU A 155 -16.93 17.07 -4.73
N PRO A 156 -18.09 17.23 -4.05
CA PRO A 156 -19.36 16.90 -4.65
C PRO A 156 -19.41 17.52 -6.04
N ARG A 157 -19.65 16.73 -7.09
CA ARG A 157 -19.94 17.30 -8.39
C ARG A 157 -21.06 18.31 -8.14
N ALA A 158 -20.77 19.60 -8.37
CA ALA A 158 -21.83 20.59 -8.40
C ALA A 158 -22.88 20.02 -9.35
N ARG A 159 -24.10 19.81 -8.84
CA ARG A 159 -25.21 19.43 -9.72
C ARG A 159 -25.26 20.54 -10.76
N SER A 160 -24.94 20.22 -12.02
CA SER A 160 -25.36 21.04 -13.14
C SER A 160 -26.88 21.08 -13.03
N ARG A 161 -27.40 22.20 -12.51
CA ARG A 161 -28.77 22.58 -12.77
C ARG A 161 -28.79 23.06 -14.21
N ASP A 162 -28.89 22.11 -15.12
CA ASP A 162 -29.41 22.37 -16.44
C ASP A 162 -30.72 21.58 -16.55
N GLU A 163 -31.74 22.34 -16.96
CA GLU A 163 -33.16 22.04 -17.17
C GLU A 163 -34.09 22.08 -15.94
#